data_AF-A0AAJ0ZGI6-F1
#
_entry.id   AF-A0AAJ0ZGI6-F1
#
_cell.length_a   1.000
_cell.length_b   1.000
_cell.length_c   1.000
_cell.angle_alpha   90.00
_cell.angle_beta   90.00
_cell.angle_gamma   90.00
#
_symmetry.space_group_name_H-M   'P 1'
#
loop_
_entity.id
_entity.type
_entity.pdbx_description
1 polymer ?
#
loop_
_entity_poly.entity_id
_entity_poly.type
_entity_poly.pdbx_seq_one_letter_code
_entity_poly.pdbx_strand_id
1 'polypeptide(L)'
;MEPNSTPDPVETAGQLSARREAMQAEAALLLGQMLFAFSSIDVNLGLCLAWLDNGTKLETLSKSIEGQSIHAKLEMLSTRVAERLPAGSKCRAAYERWIERVHAARAQRNQMVHGRWGVEAHRHKVVNVIRLPSGTQQCFEYSLAELAAFNKELCALERELARLRTRRPL
;
A
#
# COMPACT_ATOMS: atom_id res chain seq x y z
N MET A 1 -14.51 -28.02 47.62
CA MET A 1 -13.17 -27.45 47.36
C MET A 1 -13.20 -26.91 45.94
N GLU A 2 -13.39 -25.60 45.79
CA GLU A 2 -13.28 -24.95 44.50
C GLU A 2 -11.81 -24.64 44.22
N PRO A 3 -11.29 -24.89 43.01
CA PRO A 3 -9.94 -24.47 42.66
C PRO A 3 -9.94 -22.95 42.48
N ASN A 4 -9.16 -22.27 43.31
CA ASN A 4 -8.79 -20.87 43.12
C ASN A 4 -8.22 -20.70 41.70
N SER A 5 -8.99 -20.07 40.82
CA SER A 5 -8.50 -19.52 39.57
C SER A 5 -7.49 -18.43 39.91
N THR A 6 -6.21 -18.78 39.82
CA THR A 6 -5.10 -17.83 39.90
C THR A 6 -5.35 -16.71 38.89
N PRO A 7 -5.41 -15.44 39.30
CA PRO A 7 -5.48 -14.34 38.33
C PRO A 7 -4.23 -14.38 37.46
N ASP A 8 -4.41 -14.23 36.15
CA ASP A 8 -3.30 -14.11 35.19
C ASP A 8 -2.24 -13.15 35.75
N PRO A 9 -0.94 -13.48 35.67
CA PRO A 9 0.09 -12.65 36.24
C PRO A 9 0.03 -11.28 35.55
N VAL A 10 -0.23 -10.24 36.35
CA VAL A 10 -0.20 -8.84 35.91
C VAL A 10 1.11 -8.63 35.16
N GLU A 11 1.02 -8.37 33.86
CA GLU A 11 2.18 -8.15 33.00
C GLU A 11 3.05 -7.05 33.61
N THR A 12 4.32 -7.37 33.86
CA THR A 12 5.24 -6.42 34.50
C THR A 12 5.49 -5.22 33.57
N ALA A 13 5.76 -4.06 34.15
CA ALA A 13 6.10 -2.86 33.37
C ALA A 13 7.28 -3.09 32.40
N GLY A 14 8.24 -3.95 32.79
CA GLY A 14 9.36 -4.35 31.93
C GLY A 14 8.92 -5.18 30.72
N GLN A 15 8.01 -6.15 30.91
CA GLN A 15 7.45 -6.95 29.80
C GLN A 15 6.66 -6.08 28.82
N LEU A 16 5.87 -5.12 29.33
CA LEU A 16 5.13 -4.17 28.50
C LEU A 16 6.06 -3.24 27.69
N SER A 17 7.14 -2.75 28.29
CA SER A 17 8.13 -1.92 27.58
C SER A 17 8.82 -2.71 26.46
N ALA A 18 9.28 -3.93 26.77
CA ALA A 18 9.92 -4.80 25.78
C ALA A 18 8.95 -5.15 24.62
N ARG A 19 7.67 -5.43 24.93
CA ARG A 19 6.64 -5.64 23.91
C ARG A 19 6.45 -4.40 23.04
N ARG A 20 6.35 -3.22 23.65
CA ARG A 20 6.22 -1.95 22.92
C ARG A 20 7.37 -1.75 21.94
N GLU A 21 8.60 -1.94 22.40
CA GLU A 21 9.81 -1.79 21.57
C GLU A 21 9.85 -2.80 20.41
N ALA A 22 9.55 -4.07 20.68
CA ALA A 22 9.50 -5.11 19.66
C ALA A 22 8.43 -4.81 18.59
N MET A 23 7.22 -4.43 19.03
CA MET A 23 6.14 -4.04 18.12
C MET A 23 6.51 -2.80 17.29
N GLN A 24 7.18 -1.82 17.88
CA GLN A 24 7.62 -0.63 17.16
C GLN A 24 8.67 -0.97 16.10
N ALA A 25 9.63 -1.84 16.41
CA ALA A 25 10.64 -2.29 15.46
C ALA A 25 9.99 -3.06 14.28
N GLU A 26 9.05 -3.96 14.56
CA GLU A 26 8.34 -4.70 13.52
C GLU A 26 7.45 -3.79 12.66
N ALA A 27 6.72 -2.86 13.28
CA ALA A 27 5.94 -1.87 12.56
C ALA A 27 6.81 -0.99 11.65
N ALA A 28 7.97 -0.53 12.14
CA ALA A 28 8.92 0.26 11.35
C ALA A 28 9.44 -0.53 10.14
N LEU A 29 9.77 -1.81 10.32
CA LEU A 29 10.17 -2.71 9.22
C LEU A 29 9.05 -2.84 8.17
N LEU A 30 7.82 -3.13 8.60
CA LEU A 30 6.67 -3.32 7.70
C LEU A 30 6.32 -2.03 6.95
N LEU A 31 6.38 -0.86 7.62
CA LEU A 31 6.15 0.44 6.99
C LEU A 31 7.27 0.79 6.00
N GLY A 32 8.53 0.46 6.32
CA GLY A 32 9.65 0.59 5.39
C GLY A 32 9.45 -0.27 4.15
N GLN A 33 9.13 -1.56 4.31
CA GLN A 33 8.83 -2.48 3.21
C GLN A 33 7.70 -1.96 2.31
N MET A 34 6.67 -1.37 2.91
CA MET A 34 5.55 -0.77 2.18
C MET A 34 6.01 0.37 1.27
N LEU A 35 6.90 1.24 1.74
CA LEU A 35 7.45 2.33 0.94
C LEU A 35 8.20 1.80 -0.30
N PHE A 36 9.05 0.78 -0.12
CA PHE A 36 9.77 0.16 -1.23
C PHE A 36 8.82 -0.53 -2.21
N ALA A 37 7.90 -1.36 -1.72
CA ALA A 37 6.95 -2.09 -2.55
C ALA A 37 6.08 -1.12 -3.38
N PHE A 38 5.59 -0.04 -2.77
CA PHE A 38 4.81 0.97 -3.48
C PHE A 38 5.65 1.73 -4.51
N SER A 39 6.92 2.04 -4.19
CA SER A 39 7.84 2.67 -5.15
C SER A 39 8.10 1.76 -6.35
N SER A 40 8.25 0.45 -6.16
CA SER A 40 8.40 -0.50 -7.26
C SER A 40 7.18 -0.51 -8.18
N ILE A 41 5.95 -0.44 -7.62
CA ILE A 41 4.73 -0.32 -8.43
C ILE A 41 4.77 0.96 -9.29
N ASP A 42 5.13 2.11 -8.71
CA ASP A 42 5.19 3.38 -9.43
C ASP A 42 6.22 3.38 -10.58
N VAL A 43 7.40 2.79 -10.33
CA VAL A 43 8.44 2.61 -11.35
C VAL A 43 7.94 1.69 -12.46
N ASN A 44 7.38 0.53 -12.12
CA ASN A 44 6.90 -0.45 -13.09
C ASN A 44 5.72 0.07 -13.92
N LEU A 45 4.86 0.90 -13.33
CA LEU A 45 3.80 1.61 -14.04
C LEU A 45 4.39 2.64 -15.01
N GLY A 46 5.37 3.43 -14.57
CA GLY A 46 6.08 4.36 -15.46
C GLY A 46 6.71 3.66 -16.66
N LEU A 47 7.40 2.55 -16.43
CA LEU A 47 7.95 1.70 -17.49
C LEU A 47 6.87 1.13 -18.41
N CYS A 48 5.73 0.72 -17.86
CA CYS A 48 4.60 0.23 -18.66
C CYS A 48 4.09 1.31 -19.62
N LEU A 49 3.95 2.55 -19.14
CA LEU A 49 3.45 3.67 -19.93
C LEU A 49 4.47 4.15 -20.97
N ALA A 50 5.76 4.17 -20.62
CA ALA A 50 6.82 4.55 -21.54
C ALA A 50 6.97 3.57 -22.72
N TRP A 51 6.68 2.28 -22.48
CA TRP A 51 6.75 1.20 -23.46
C TRP A 51 5.44 0.93 -24.21
N LEU A 52 4.42 1.78 -24.05
CA LEU A 52 3.22 1.71 -24.90
C LEU A 52 3.62 1.79 -26.38
N ASP A 53 2.82 1.16 -27.26
CA ASP A 53 3.09 1.10 -28.70
C ASP A 53 4.47 0.49 -29.03
N ASN A 54 4.87 -0.55 -28.30
CA ASN A 54 6.17 -1.21 -28.42
C ASN A 54 7.36 -0.23 -28.32
N GLY A 55 7.21 0.86 -27.56
CA GLY A 55 8.28 1.83 -27.34
C GLY A 55 8.57 2.75 -28.54
N THR A 56 7.71 2.79 -29.56
CA THR A 56 7.90 3.68 -30.73
C THR A 56 8.00 5.17 -30.36
N LYS A 57 7.44 5.57 -29.21
CA LYS A 57 7.50 6.94 -28.66
C LYS A 57 8.20 7.00 -27.30
N LEU A 58 9.13 6.09 -27.03
CA LEU A 58 9.74 5.89 -25.71
C LEU A 58 10.29 7.20 -25.11
N GLU A 59 11.08 7.97 -25.87
CA GLU A 59 11.68 9.22 -25.39
C GLU A 59 10.64 10.29 -25.04
N THR A 60 9.63 10.49 -25.90
CA THR A 60 8.58 11.47 -25.66
C THR A 60 7.69 11.07 -24.49
N LEU A 61 7.31 9.80 -24.39
CA LEU A 61 6.49 9.29 -23.29
C LEU A 61 7.27 9.31 -21.97
N SER A 62 8.54 8.91 -21.97
CA SER A 62 9.39 8.94 -20.76
C SER A 62 9.49 10.35 -20.18
N LYS A 63 9.76 11.35 -21.02
CA LYS A 63 9.77 12.77 -20.61
C LYS A 63 8.41 13.26 -20.12
N SER A 64 7.32 12.78 -20.72
CA SER A 64 5.98 13.13 -20.28
C SER A 64 5.67 12.54 -18.90
N ILE A 65 6.13 11.31 -18.62
CA ILE A 65 5.90 10.57 -17.37
C ILE A 65 6.83 11.05 -16.24
N GLU A 66 8.00 11.59 -16.59
CA GLU A 66 8.96 12.14 -15.64
C GLU A 66 8.30 13.20 -14.74
N GLY A 67 8.49 13.07 -13.43
CA GLY A 67 7.89 13.97 -12.44
C GLY A 67 6.37 13.80 -12.22
N GLN A 68 5.68 12.95 -12.99
CA GLN A 68 4.27 12.68 -12.74
C GLN A 68 4.04 11.90 -11.45
N SER A 69 3.01 12.30 -10.72
CA SER A 69 2.51 11.49 -9.60
C SER A 69 1.94 10.16 -10.09
N ILE A 70 1.97 9.14 -9.23
CA ILE A 70 1.34 7.85 -9.53
C ILE A 70 -0.14 7.99 -9.92
N HIS A 71 -0.85 8.99 -9.37
CA HIS A 71 -2.24 9.26 -9.75
C HIS A 71 -2.36 9.65 -11.22
N ALA A 72 -1.53 10.60 -11.69
CA ALA A 72 -1.53 11.03 -13.09
C ALA A 72 -1.17 9.87 -14.03
N LYS A 73 -0.22 9.00 -13.63
CA LYS A 73 0.12 7.79 -14.38
C LYS A 73 -1.06 6.81 -14.47
N LEU A 74 -1.84 6.64 -13.40
CA LEU A 74 -3.04 5.79 -13.40
C LEU A 74 -4.14 6.35 -14.32
N GLU A 75 -4.37 7.67 -14.32
CA GLU A 75 -5.32 8.32 -15.24
C GLU A 75 -4.90 8.13 -16.70
N MET A 76 -3.60 8.27 -16.98
CA MET A 76 -3.05 7.98 -18.29
C MET A 76 -3.30 6.52 -18.70
N LEU A 77 -3.01 5.57 -17.81
CA LEU A 77 -3.27 4.15 -18.07
C LEU A 77 -4.75 3.88 -18.33
N SER A 78 -5.65 4.45 -17.52
CA SER A 78 -7.11 4.33 -17.66
C SER A 78 -7.57 4.82 -19.03
N THR A 79 -7.10 5.99 -19.46
CA THR A 79 -7.39 6.56 -20.77
C THR A 79 -6.94 5.60 -21.89
N ARG A 80 -5.72 5.08 -21.81
CA ARG A 80 -5.18 4.14 -22.81
C ARG A 80 -5.95 2.82 -22.86
N VAL A 81 -6.35 2.30 -21.71
CA VAL A 81 -7.18 1.10 -21.61
C VAL A 81 -8.53 1.33 -22.28
N ALA A 82 -9.17 2.48 -22.06
CA ALA A 82 -10.44 2.82 -22.68
C ALA A 82 -10.34 3.03 -24.21
N GLU A 83 -9.24 3.60 -24.69
CA GLU A 83 -8.97 3.82 -26.11
C GLU A 83 -8.73 2.50 -26.87
N ARG A 84 -8.00 1.56 -26.26
CA ARG A 84 -7.49 0.37 -26.97
C ARG A 84 -8.30 -0.89 -26.76
N LEU A 85 -9.02 -0.99 -25.65
CA LEU A 85 -9.71 -2.20 -25.26
C LEU A 85 -11.24 -2.00 -25.30
N PRO A 86 -11.98 -2.89 -25.99
CA PRO A 86 -13.43 -2.81 -26.03
C PRO A 86 -14.04 -2.83 -24.62
N ALA A 87 -15.09 -2.02 -24.43
CA ALA A 87 -15.90 -2.01 -23.21
C ALA A 87 -16.43 -3.43 -22.92
N GLY A 88 -16.41 -3.83 -21.65
CA GLY A 88 -16.84 -5.16 -21.22
C GLY A 88 -15.88 -6.31 -21.54
N SER A 89 -14.78 -6.06 -22.25
CA SER A 89 -13.78 -7.12 -22.49
C SER A 89 -13.12 -7.55 -21.17
N LYS A 90 -12.86 -8.87 -21.04
CA LYS A 90 -12.13 -9.41 -19.88
C LYS A 90 -10.77 -8.75 -19.69
N CYS A 91 -10.17 -8.26 -20.78
CA CYS A 91 -8.91 -7.54 -20.80
C CYS A 91 -9.04 -6.20 -20.06
N ARG A 92 -9.97 -5.37 -20.52
CA ARG A 92 -10.26 -4.06 -19.94
C ARG A 92 -10.65 -4.15 -18.47
N ALA A 93 -11.56 -5.06 -18.12
CA ALA A 93 -12.01 -5.24 -16.74
C ALA A 93 -10.86 -5.60 -15.78
N ALA A 94 -9.83 -6.33 -16.24
CA ALA A 94 -8.68 -6.67 -15.40
C ALA A 94 -7.78 -5.45 -15.15
N TYR A 95 -7.58 -4.61 -16.17
CA TYR A 95 -6.85 -3.35 -15.99
C TYR A 95 -7.62 -2.37 -15.09
N GLU A 96 -8.92 -2.20 -15.30
CA GLU A 96 -9.77 -1.33 -14.48
C GLU A 96 -9.75 -1.76 -13.00
N ARG A 97 -9.90 -3.07 -12.73
CA ARG A 97 -9.78 -3.61 -11.38
C ARG A 97 -8.40 -3.39 -10.77
N TRP A 98 -7.34 -3.57 -11.55
CA TRP A 98 -5.98 -3.33 -11.07
C TRP A 98 -5.77 -1.85 -10.72
N ILE A 99 -6.22 -0.93 -11.59
CA ILE A 99 -6.17 0.53 -11.37
C ILE A 99 -6.89 0.90 -10.07
N GLU A 100 -8.12 0.42 -9.89
CA GLU A 100 -8.92 0.66 -8.69
C GLU A 100 -8.20 0.22 -7.41
N ARG A 101 -7.61 -0.98 -7.40
CA ARG A 101 -6.87 -1.50 -6.24
C ARG A 101 -5.60 -0.68 -5.96
N VAL A 102 -4.89 -0.21 -6.99
CA VAL A 102 -3.74 0.68 -6.79
C VAL A 102 -4.18 2.04 -6.23
N HIS A 103 -5.32 2.59 -6.65
CA HIS A 103 -5.87 3.80 -6.03
C HIS A 103 -6.19 3.60 -4.55
N ALA A 104 -6.83 2.48 -4.19
CA ALA A 104 -7.11 2.14 -2.80
C ALA A 104 -5.81 2.01 -1.98
N ALA A 105 -4.82 1.28 -2.51
CA ALA A 105 -3.52 1.14 -1.88
C ALA A 105 -2.79 2.49 -1.73
N ARG A 106 -2.87 3.37 -2.73
CA ARG A 106 -2.33 4.73 -2.66
C ARG A 106 -2.97 5.53 -1.52
N ALA A 107 -4.29 5.49 -1.40
CA ALA A 107 -5.01 6.22 -0.35
C ALA A 107 -4.58 5.75 1.04
N GLN A 108 -4.53 4.43 1.25
CA GLN A 108 -4.08 3.82 2.50
C GLN A 108 -2.61 4.14 2.80
N ARG A 109 -1.72 4.05 1.81
CA ARG A 109 -0.30 4.43 1.96
C ARG A 109 -0.13 5.90 2.32
N ASN A 110 -0.85 6.81 1.67
CA ASN A 110 -0.79 8.24 1.99
C ASN A 110 -1.22 8.50 3.43
N GLN A 111 -2.29 7.84 3.87
CA GLN A 111 -2.73 7.88 5.26
C GLN A 111 -1.62 7.40 6.22
N MET A 112 -0.93 6.30 5.90
CA MET A 112 0.16 5.75 6.71
C MET A 112 1.42 6.63 6.74
N VAL A 113 1.76 7.28 5.61
CA VAL A 113 3.00 8.08 5.50
C VAL A 113 2.86 9.46 6.13
N HIS A 114 1.68 10.07 6.10
CA HIS A 114 1.47 11.43 6.60
C HIS A 114 1.02 11.49 8.07
N GLY A 115 0.87 10.34 8.73
CA GLY A 115 0.50 10.29 10.13
C GLY A 115 1.68 10.16 11.08
N ARG A 116 1.39 10.22 12.38
CA ARG A 116 2.34 10.04 13.48
C ARG A 116 2.07 8.71 14.15
N TRP A 117 3.13 7.94 14.37
CA TRP A 117 3.04 6.56 14.81
C TRP A 117 3.30 6.41 16.31
N GLY A 118 2.56 5.49 16.94
CA GLY A 118 2.77 5.06 18.32
C GLY A 118 2.36 3.61 18.50
N VAL A 119 2.65 3.03 19.67
CA VAL A 119 2.31 1.63 19.99
C VAL A 119 1.50 1.57 21.28
N GLU A 120 0.30 1.01 21.16
CA GLU A 120 -0.57 0.63 22.27
C GLU A 120 -0.37 -0.86 22.58
N ALA A 121 0.63 -1.13 23.42
CA ALA A 121 1.12 -2.49 23.69
C ALA A 121 0.09 -3.37 24.44
N HIS A 122 -0.79 -2.78 25.26
CA HIS A 122 -1.82 -3.52 25.97
C HIS A 122 -2.85 -4.12 25.03
N ARG A 123 -3.14 -3.42 23.92
CA ARG A 123 -4.13 -3.84 22.92
C ARG A 123 -3.50 -4.51 21.71
N HIS A 124 -2.17 -4.67 21.70
CA HIS A 124 -1.40 -5.15 20.56
C HIS A 124 -1.70 -4.36 19.28
N LYS A 125 -1.83 -3.03 19.41
CA LYS A 125 -2.10 -2.13 18.28
C LYS A 125 -0.95 -1.16 18.02
N VAL A 126 -0.69 -0.93 16.75
CA VAL A 126 0.11 0.16 16.22
C VAL A 126 -0.86 1.27 15.83
N VAL A 127 -0.66 2.46 16.37
CA VAL A 127 -1.58 3.59 16.22
C VAL A 127 -0.99 4.59 15.24
N ASN A 128 -1.79 5.03 14.28
CA ASN A 128 -1.46 6.10 13.36
C ASN A 128 -2.42 7.27 13.55
N VAL A 129 -1.87 8.43 13.88
CA VAL A 129 -2.63 9.65 14.15
C VAL A 129 -2.45 10.65 13.03
N ILE A 130 -3.57 11.14 12.48
CA ILE A 130 -3.59 12.11 11.38
C ILE A 130 -4.35 13.37 11.81
N ARG A 131 -3.91 14.53 11.29
CA ARG A 131 -4.31 15.91 11.65
C ARG A 131 -3.85 16.38 13.03
N LEU A 132 -3.75 17.69 13.19
CA LEU A 132 -3.28 18.35 14.41
C LEU A 132 -4.32 18.27 15.54
N PRO A 133 -3.89 18.43 16.82
CA PRO A 133 -4.78 18.38 17.98
C PRO A 133 -5.90 19.45 17.99
N SER A 134 -5.77 20.50 17.19
CA SER A 134 -6.72 21.63 17.13
C SER A 134 -7.98 21.34 16.29
N GLY A 135 -8.13 20.14 15.74
CA GLY A 135 -9.33 19.68 15.03
C GLY A 135 -9.71 18.24 15.38
N THR A 136 -10.64 17.63 14.66
CA THR A 136 -11.01 16.22 14.86
C THR A 136 -9.85 15.30 14.46
N GLN A 137 -9.07 14.88 15.45
CA GLN A 137 -7.98 13.92 15.30
C GLN A 137 -8.55 12.60 14.77
N GLN A 138 -7.96 12.07 13.69
CA GLN A 138 -8.30 10.75 13.19
C GLN A 138 -7.26 9.76 13.68
N CYS A 139 -7.73 8.78 14.44
CA CYS A 139 -6.90 7.71 15.00
C CYS A 139 -7.21 6.42 14.25
N PHE A 140 -6.17 5.82 13.67
CA PHE A 140 -6.26 4.53 12.99
C PHE A 140 -5.44 3.51 13.75
N GLU A 141 -6.01 2.34 13.99
CA GLU A 141 -5.35 1.25 14.70
C GLU A 141 -5.07 0.13 13.72
N TYR A 142 -3.84 -0.35 13.74
CA TYR A 142 -3.37 -1.46 12.93
C TYR A 142 -2.80 -2.54 13.85
N SER A 143 -3.09 -3.79 13.54
CA SER A 143 -2.26 -4.92 13.95
C SER A 143 -1.06 -5.04 13.01
N LEU A 144 0.00 -5.67 13.50
CA LEU A 144 1.16 -6.03 12.67
C LEU A 144 0.75 -6.93 11.49
N ALA A 145 -0.25 -7.81 11.71
CA ALA A 145 -0.82 -8.65 10.66
C ALA A 145 -1.50 -7.83 9.54
N GLU A 146 -2.21 -6.75 9.87
CA GLU A 146 -2.82 -5.85 8.87
C GLU A 146 -1.75 -5.11 8.06
N LEU A 147 -0.68 -4.64 8.70
CA LEU A 147 0.46 -4.02 8.00
C LEU A 147 1.18 -5.03 7.08
N ALA A 148 1.35 -6.27 7.54
CA ALA A 148 1.93 -7.35 6.73
C ALA A 148 1.01 -7.75 5.56
N ALA A 149 -0.30 -7.81 5.79
CA ALA A 149 -1.29 -8.07 4.74
C ALA A 149 -1.28 -6.97 3.67
N PHE A 150 -1.13 -5.72 4.07
CA PHE A 150 -1.00 -4.60 3.14
C PHE A 150 0.24 -4.73 2.26
N ASN A 151 1.40 -5.08 2.83
CA ASN A 151 2.60 -5.39 2.05
C ASN A 151 2.38 -6.52 1.04
N LYS A 152 1.69 -7.59 1.43
CA LYS A 152 1.35 -8.70 0.53
C LYS A 152 0.46 -8.24 -0.63
N GLU A 153 -0.48 -7.34 -0.38
CA GLU A 153 -1.32 -6.74 -1.43
C GLU A 153 -0.49 -5.92 -2.41
N LEU A 154 0.44 -5.10 -1.93
CA LEU A 154 1.34 -4.34 -2.82
C LEU A 154 2.18 -5.28 -3.72
N CYS A 155 2.76 -6.34 -3.16
CA CYS A 155 3.47 -7.34 -3.96
C CYS A 155 2.54 -8.07 -4.95
N ALA A 156 1.28 -8.29 -4.60
CA ALA A 156 0.31 -8.90 -5.52
C ALA A 156 0.00 -7.97 -6.69
N LEU A 157 -0.19 -6.67 -6.44
CA LEU A 157 -0.43 -5.65 -7.46
C LEU A 157 0.76 -5.53 -8.43
N GLU A 158 1.99 -5.56 -7.93
CA GLU A 158 3.17 -5.55 -8.78
C GLU A 158 3.20 -6.76 -9.74
N ARG A 159 3.00 -7.96 -9.21
CA ARG A 159 2.97 -9.20 -10.03
C ARG A 159 1.80 -9.19 -11.01
N GLU A 160 0.66 -8.63 -10.64
CA GLU A 160 -0.50 -8.52 -11.50
C GLU A 160 -0.25 -7.58 -12.67
N LEU A 161 0.40 -6.43 -12.45
CA LEU A 161 0.80 -5.54 -13.55
C LEU A 161 1.74 -6.25 -14.53
N ALA A 162 2.73 -6.98 -14.02
CA ALA A 162 3.64 -7.76 -14.87
C ALA A 162 2.87 -8.79 -15.72
N ARG A 163 1.92 -9.52 -15.12
CA ARG A 163 1.07 -10.49 -15.85
C ARG A 163 0.18 -9.83 -16.89
N LEU A 164 -0.40 -8.67 -16.57
CA LEU A 164 -1.22 -7.90 -17.51
C LEU A 164 -0.38 -7.51 -18.73
N ARG A 165 0.81 -6.95 -18.51
CA ARG A 165 1.75 -6.57 -19.59
C ARG A 165 2.13 -7.75 -20.49
N THR A 166 2.43 -8.92 -19.93
CA THR A 166 2.84 -10.09 -20.72
C THR A 166 1.67 -10.72 -21.49
N ARG A 167 0.50 -10.84 -20.86
CA ARG A 167 -0.63 -11.57 -21.46
C ARG A 167 -1.53 -10.70 -22.32
N ARG A 168 -1.50 -9.39 -22.10
CA ARG A 168 -2.47 -8.40 -22.59
C ARG A 168 -1.77 -7.05 -22.82
N PRO A 169 -0.79 -6.98 -23.73
CA PRO A 169 -0.08 -5.74 -23.99
C PRO A 169 -1.05 -4.65 -24.47
N LEU A 170 -0.81 -3.43 -23.99
CA LEU A 170 -1.53 -2.23 -24.41
C LEU A 170 -0.84 -1.57 -25.61
#